data_AF-A0A2G2G0G2-F1
#
_entry.id   AF-A0A2G2G0G2-F1
#
_cell.length_a   1.000
_cell.length_b   1.000
_cell.length_c   1.000
_cell.angle_alpha   90.00
_cell.angle_beta   90.00
_cell.angle_gamma   90.00
#
_symmetry.space_group_name_H-M   'P 1'
#
loop_
_entity.id
_entity.type
_entity.pdbx_description
1 polymer ?
#
loop_
_entity_poly.entity_id
_entity_poly.type
_entity_poly.pdbx_seq_one_letter_code
_entity_poly.pdbx_strand_id
1 'polypeptide(L)'
;MRKLLTLLFALFIPSTSYAANFSCQGKVSTLALSPIGGTLQVNAGHGVHYLCTFQAEYNGVHPEIRKAWYSMFLTAKIAGKEIKQYYSQTSGGAQNCSELGTWVAPNPMPYFVEILD
;
A
#
# COMPACT_ATOMS: atom_id res chain seq x y z
N MET A 1 29.00 41.02 -11.64
CA MET A 1 28.86 40.43 -10.29
C MET A 1 27.41 40.25 -9.84
N ARG A 2 26.52 41.26 -9.99
CA ARG A 2 25.10 41.17 -9.57
C ARG A 2 24.29 40.04 -10.25
N LYS A 3 24.55 39.75 -11.53
CA LYS A 3 23.90 38.66 -12.30
C LYS A 3 24.33 37.24 -11.88
N LEU A 4 25.53 37.10 -11.31
CA LEU A 4 26.03 35.79 -10.86
C LEU A 4 25.39 35.40 -9.51
N LEU A 5 25.12 36.39 -8.66
CA LEU A 5 24.46 36.20 -7.37
C LEU A 5 23.01 35.74 -7.53
N THR A 6 22.30 36.23 -8.55
CA THR A 6 20.92 35.83 -8.86
C THR A 6 20.85 34.38 -9.35
N LEU A 7 21.85 33.93 -10.12
CA LEU A 7 21.94 32.56 -10.61
C LEU A 7 22.25 31.57 -9.48
N LEU A 8 23.10 31.96 -8.51
CA LEU A 8 23.41 31.14 -7.35
C LEU A 8 22.21 30.96 -6.42
N PHE A 9 21.36 32.00 -6.28
CA PHE A 9 20.16 31.94 -5.45
C PHE A 9 19.06 31.06 -6.07
N ALA A 10 19.00 30.94 -7.40
CA ALA A 10 18.05 30.07 -8.09
C ALA A 10 18.37 28.57 -7.93
N LEU A 11 19.62 28.21 -7.58
CA LEU A 11 20.03 26.81 -7.35
C LEU A 11 19.63 26.26 -5.97
N PHE A 12 19.20 27.14 -5.04
CA PHE A 12 18.81 26.77 -3.67
C PHE A 12 17.30 26.65 -3.49
N ILE A 13 16.52 26.51 -4.57
CA ILE A 13 15.11 26.15 -4.43
C ILE A 13 15.07 24.68 -4.02
N PRO A 14 14.69 24.33 -2.77
CA PRO A 14 14.54 22.93 -2.39
C PRO A 14 13.45 22.34 -3.29
N SER A 15 13.83 21.39 -4.13
CA SER A 15 12.88 20.57 -4.86
C SER A 15 12.15 19.72 -3.82
N THR A 16 10.97 20.19 -3.40
CA THR A 16 10.07 19.38 -2.59
C THR A 16 9.65 18.20 -3.44
N SER A 17 10.30 17.05 -3.25
CA SER A 17 9.85 15.78 -3.80
C SER A 17 8.52 15.45 -3.12
N TYR A 18 7.41 15.90 -3.72
CA TYR A 18 6.10 15.47 -3.31
C TYR A 18 6.04 13.95 -3.51
N ALA A 19 5.90 13.20 -2.42
CA ALA A 19 5.58 11.78 -2.49
C ALA A 19 4.30 11.62 -3.32
N ALA A 20 4.41 11.01 -4.49
CA ALA A 20 3.23 10.74 -5.31
C ALA A 20 2.47 9.56 -4.71
N ASN A 21 1.15 9.55 -4.80
CA ASN A 21 0.39 8.35 -4.45
C ASN A 21 0.36 7.42 -5.67
N PHE A 22 0.33 6.11 -5.44
CA PHE A 22 0.11 5.12 -6.48
C PHE A 22 -1.01 4.17 -6.07
N SER A 23 -1.60 3.48 -7.05
CA SER A 23 -2.65 2.50 -6.79
C SER A 23 -2.41 1.22 -7.56
N CYS A 24 -2.76 0.09 -6.95
CA CYS A 24 -2.63 -1.24 -7.50
C CYS A 24 -3.99 -1.91 -7.56
N GLN A 25 -4.31 -2.47 -8.71
CA GLN A 25 -5.61 -3.05 -9.00
C GLN A 25 -5.45 -4.49 -9.46
N GLY A 26 -6.35 -5.36 -9.00
CA GLY A 26 -6.49 -6.69 -9.55
C GLY A 26 -7.43 -7.58 -8.75
N LYS A 27 -7.57 -8.83 -9.22
CA LYS A 27 -8.45 -9.83 -8.63
C LYS A 27 -7.81 -10.50 -7.43
N VAL A 28 -8.61 -10.77 -6.41
CA VAL A 28 -8.19 -11.48 -5.20
C VAL A 28 -7.98 -12.97 -5.51
N SER A 29 -6.73 -13.36 -5.76
CA SER A 29 -6.34 -14.75 -6.01
C SER A 29 -6.11 -15.50 -4.70
N THR A 30 -5.45 -14.86 -3.73
CA THR A 30 -5.18 -15.42 -2.39
C THR A 30 -5.84 -14.57 -1.32
N LEU A 31 -6.53 -15.23 -0.38
CA LEU A 31 -7.04 -14.65 0.86
C LEU A 31 -6.88 -15.71 1.94
N ALA A 32 -6.00 -15.48 2.90
CA ALA A 32 -5.64 -16.46 3.91
C ALA A 32 -5.34 -15.81 5.27
N LEU A 33 -5.45 -16.62 6.32
CA LEU A 33 -5.09 -16.25 7.69
C LEU A 33 -4.00 -17.18 8.18
N SER A 34 -2.88 -16.61 8.66
CA SER A 34 -1.87 -17.41 9.34
C SER A 34 -2.43 -17.95 10.66
N PRO A 35 -2.30 -19.26 10.95
CA PRO A 35 -2.71 -19.83 12.23
C PRO A 35 -1.87 -19.25 13.39
N ILE A 36 -0.66 -18.79 13.09
CA ILE A 36 0.23 -18.12 14.04
C ILE A 36 0.04 -16.60 13.88
N GLY A 37 -0.45 -15.95 14.92
CA GLY A 37 -0.60 -14.48 14.98
C GLY A 37 -1.80 -13.90 14.22
N GLY A 38 -2.56 -14.72 13.49
CA GLY A 38 -3.71 -14.25 12.72
C GLY A 38 -3.31 -13.19 11.70
N THR A 39 -2.24 -13.42 10.94
CA THR A 39 -1.84 -12.46 9.91
C THR A 39 -2.73 -12.59 8.70
N LEU A 40 -3.37 -11.49 8.28
CA LEU A 40 -4.14 -11.42 7.04
C LEU A 40 -3.18 -11.37 5.84
N GLN A 41 -3.29 -12.36 4.96
CA GLN A 41 -2.47 -12.49 3.76
C GLN A 41 -3.36 -12.40 2.52
N VAL A 42 -3.04 -11.47 1.63
CA VAL A 42 -3.86 -11.19 0.44
C VAL A 42 -2.98 -11.10 -0.79
N ASN A 43 -3.40 -11.71 -1.90
CA ASN A 43 -2.86 -11.43 -3.22
C ASN A 43 -3.97 -10.91 -4.12
N ALA A 44 -3.83 -9.65 -4.54
CA ALA A 44 -4.78 -8.97 -5.42
C ALA A 44 -4.17 -8.65 -6.80
N GLY A 45 -3.22 -9.46 -7.29
CA GLY A 45 -2.61 -9.33 -8.62
C GLY A 45 -1.16 -8.82 -8.61
N HIS A 46 -0.64 -8.41 -7.46
CA HIS A 46 0.69 -7.79 -7.34
C HIS A 46 1.50 -8.34 -6.16
N GLY A 47 1.32 -9.62 -5.84
CA GLY A 47 2.07 -10.35 -4.81
C GLY A 47 1.25 -10.66 -3.56
N VAL A 48 1.71 -11.61 -2.75
CA VAL A 48 1.09 -11.94 -1.46
C VAL A 48 1.57 -10.96 -0.40
N HIS A 49 0.66 -10.16 0.16
CA HIS A 49 0.97 -9.12 1.14
C HIS A 49 0.42 -9.45 2.53
N TYR A 50 1.23 -9.19 3.55
CA TYR A 50 0.87 -9.32 4.96
C TYR A 50 0.32 -7.98 5.45
N LEU A 51 -1.00 -7.82 5.43
CA LEU A 51 -1.60 -6.52 5.66
C LEU A 51 -1.65 -6.15 7.15
N CYS A 52 -1.95 -7.10 8.04
CA CYS A 52 -2.06 -6.84 9.48
C CYS A 52 -2.18 -8.14 10.33
N THR A 53 -1.97 -8.12 11.68
CA THR A 53 -2.12 -9.27 12.67
C THR A 53 -3.31 -9.25 13.68
N PHE A 54 -4.22 -10.25 13.76
CA PHE A 54 -5.56 -10.13 14.43
C PHE A 54 -5.50 -9.78 15.94
N GLN A 55 -4.32 -9.89 16.53
CA GLN A 55 -4.08 -9.80 17.97
C GLN A 55 -3.62 -8.41 18.44
N ALA A 56 -3.06 -7.60 17.54
CA ALA A 56 -2.45 -6.32 17.90
C ALA A 56 -2.49 -5.34 16.73
N GLU A 57 -2.26 -4.06 17.04
CA GLU A 57 -2.00 -3.04 16.02
C GLU A 57 -0.74 -3.43 15.23
N TYR A 58 -0.82 -3.32 13.91
CA TYR A 58 0.27 -3.68 13.01
C TYR A 58 0.44 -2.58 11.96
N ASN A 59 1.62 -1.95 11.92
CA ASN A 59 1.93 -0.86 10.98
C ASN A 59 0.86 0.26 10.96
N GLY A 60 0.33 0.65 12.13
CA GLY A 60 -0.69 1.70 12.25
C GLY A 60 -2.13 1.26 11.95
N VAL A 61 -2.37 -0.03 11.69
CA VAL A 61 -3.70 -0.56 11.39
C VAL A 61 -4.32 -1.19 12.64
N HIS A 62 -5.43 -0.61 13.11
CA HIS A 62 -6.17 -1.10 14.27
C HIS A 62 -6.84 -2.47 14.00
N PRO A 63 -6.93 -3.40 14.97
CA PRO A 63 -7.50 -4.73 14.78
C PRO A 63 -8.92 -4.78 14.19
N GLU A 64 -9.76 -3.77 14.42
CA GLU A 64 -11.12 -3.71 13.85
C GLU A 64 -11.13 -3.45 12.33
N ILE A 65 -10.22 -2.62 11.82
CA ILE A 65 -10.13 -2.28 10.39
C ILE A 65 -9.88 -3.53 9.53
N ARG A 66 -9.14 -4.48 10.09
CA ARG A 66 -8.85 -5.77 9.47
C ARG A 66 -10.06 -6.67 9.27
N LYS A 67 -11.00 -6.72 10.22
CA LYS A 67 -12.23 -7.50 10.02
C LYS A 67 -12.98 -6.92 8.81
N ALA A 68 -13.00 -5.59 8.67
CA ALA A 68 -13.55 -4.92 7.51
C ALA A 68 -12.76 -5.27 6.23
N TRP A 69 -11.42 -5.17 6.24
CA TRP A 69 -10.59 -5.54 5.08
C TRP A 69 -10.79 -6.99 4.67
N TYR A 70 -10.75 -7.94 5.60
CA TYR A 70 -11.00 -9.35 5.31
C TYR A 70 -12.36 -9.54 4.62
N SER A 71 -13.42 -8.93 5.15
CA SER A 71 -14.75 -8.97 4.55
C SER A 71 -14.78 -8.34 3.15
N MET A 72 -14.10 -7.21 2.93
CA MET A 72 -14.01 -6.58 1.61
C MET A 72 -13.31 -7.47 0.58
N PHE A 73 -12.15 -8.02 0.94
CA PHE A 73 -11.40 -8.93 0.06
C PHE A 73 -12.18 -10.22 -0.21
N LEU A 74 -12.87 -10.76 0.80
CA LEU A 74 -13.72 -11.94 0.66
C LEU A 74 -14.89 -11.66 -0.29
N THR A 75 -15.60 -10.54 -0.11
CA THR A 75 -16.70 -10.13 -0.98
C THR A 75 -16.23 -9.94 -2.41
N ALA A 76 -15.12 -9.23 -2.63
CA ALA A 76 -14.55 -9.04 -3.97
C ALA A 76 -14.18 -10.38 -4.62
N LYS A 77 -13.58 -11.30 -3.86
CA LYS A 77 -13.23 -12.64 -4.34
C LYS A 77 -14.47 -13.44 -4.77
N ILE A 78 -15.51 -13.46 -3.93
CA ILE A 78 -16.76 -14.19 -4.22
C ILE A 78 -17.50 -13.57 -5.40
N ALA A 79 -17.54 -12.24 -5.48
CA ALA A 79 -18.21 -11.52 -6.56
C ALA A 79 -17.41 -11.50 -7.88
N GLY A 80 -16.17 -12.01 -7.89
CA GLY A 80 -15.28 -11.95 -9.05
C GLY A 80 -14.86 -10.53 -9.44
N LYS A 81 -14.97 -9.58 -8.51
CA LYS A 81 -14.64 -8.16 -8.68
C LYS A 81 -13.17 -7.89 -8.39
N GLU A 82 -12.68 -6.77 -8.91
CA GLU A 82 -11.33 -6.30 -8.63
C GLU A 82 -11.31 -5.42 -7.39
N ILE A 83 -10.20 -5.46 -6.66
CA ILE A 83 -9.91 -4.53 -5.58
C ILE A 83 -8.87 -3.55 -6.08
N LYS A 84 -9.03 -2.26 -5.72
CA LYS A 84 -7.96 -1.27 -5.83
C LYS A 84 -7.44 -0.91 -4.44
N GLN A 85 -6.11 -0.92 -4.31
CA GLN A 85 -5.37 -0.56 -3.11
C GLN A 85 -4.55 0.69 -3.40
N TYR A 86 -4.58 1.65 -2.48
CA TYR A 86 -3.91 2.95 -2.62
C TYR A 86 -2.80 3.10 -1.61
N TYR A 87 -1.67 3.62 -2.09
CA TYR A 87 -0.42 3.68 -1.38
C TYR A 87 0.20 5.08 -1.50
N SER A 88 0.78 5.56 -0.41
CA SER A 88 1.54 6.81 -0.41
C SER A 88 3.02 6.48 -0.55
N GLN A 89 3.69 7.01 -1.57
CA GLN A 89 5.13 6.81 -1.71
C GLN A 89 5.86 7.24 -0.44
N THR A 90 6.77 6.39 0.02
CA THR A 90 7.66 6.69 1.16
C THR A 90 9.10 6.56 0.70
N SER A 91 10.00 7.34 1.31
CA SER A 91 11.44 7.19 1.06
C SER A 91 11.88 5.79 1.48
N GLY A 92 12.50 5.04 0.56
CA GLY A 92 12.90 3.65 0.79
C GLY A 92 11.75 2.62 0.75
N GLY A 93 10.53 3.04 0.38
CA GLY A 93 9.42 2.15 0.07
C GLY A 93 9.27 1.90 -1.43
N ALA A 94 8.34 1.02 -1.78
CA ALA A 94 7.92 0.80 -3.16
C ALA A 94 7.30 2.07 -3.75
N GLN A 95 7.64 2.35 -5.01
CA GLN A 95 7.14 3.51 -5.75
C GLN A 95 6.02 3.14 -6.74
N ASN A 96 5.83 1.85 -6.98
CA ASN A 96 4.82 1.28 -7.87
C ASN A 96 4.47 -0.16 -7.45
N CYS A 97 3.49 -0.75 -8.15
CA CYS A 97 2.97 -2.08 -7.80
C CYS A 97 3.97 -3.22 -7.99
N SER A 98 4.89 -3.12 -8.95
CA SER A 98 5.91 -4.15 -9.18
C SER A 98 6.98 -4.20 -8.10
N GLU A 99 7.17 -3.10 -7.36
CA GLU A 99 8.18 -2.99 -6.30
C GLU A 99 7.68 -3.47 -4.93
N LEU A 100 6.38 -3.76 -4.77
CA LEU A 100 5.81 -4.17 -3.48
C LEU A 100 6.26 -5.56 -3.02
N GLY A 101 6.79 -6.39 -3.92
CA GLY A 101 7.25 -7.75 -3.63
C GLY A 101 6.11 -8.75 -3.34
N THR A 102 6.49 -9.96 -2.93
CA THR A 102 5.55 -11.04 -2.58
C THR A 102 6.02 -11.76 -1.31
N TRP A 103 5.08 -12.24 -0.51
CA TRP A 103 5.33 -12.82 0.81
C TRP A 103 6.03 -11.84 1.77
N VAL A 104 5.56 -10.59 1.77
CA VAL A 104 6.13 -9.51 2.57
C VAL A 104 5.02 -8.67 3.22
N ALA A 105 5.35 -7.97 4.29
CA ALA A 105 4.57 -6.81 4.71
C ALA A 105 4.93 -5.65 3.76
N PRO A 106 3.99 -5.16 2.94
CA PRO A 106 4.31 -4.15 1.95
C PRO A 106 4.73 -2.86 2.64
N ASN A 107 5.75 -2.20 2.08
CA ASN A 107 6.15 -0.86 2.44
C ASN A 107 6.09 0.01 1.18
N PRO A 108 5.17 0.98 1.08
CA PRO A 108 4.16 1.37 2.09
C PRO A 108 3.01 0.36 2.25
N MET A 109 2.30 0.43 3.38
CA MET A 109 1.02 -0.26 3.61
C MET A 109 -0.11 0.51 2.88
N PRO A 110 -1.15 -0.14 2.34
CA PRO A 110 -2.22 0.60 1.69
C PRO A 110 -3.02 1.40 2.72
N TYR A 111 -3.26 2.67 2.43
CA TYR A 111 -4.04 3.57 3.28
C TYR A 111 -5.53 3.57 2.94
N PHE A 112 -5.89 3.11 1.73
CA PHE A 112 -7.27 3.00 1.27
C PHE A 112 -7.43 1.78 0.36
N VAL A 113 -8.57 1.10 0.50
CA VAL A 113 -8.91 -0.12 -0.25
C VAL A 113 -10.36 0.01 -0.68
N GLU A 114 -10.66 -0.28 -1.94
CA GLU A 114 -12.02 -0.26 -2.49
C GLU A 114 -12.28 -1.46 -3.40
N ILE A 115 -13.54 -1.89 -3.47
CA ILE A 115 -14.03 -2.84 -4.47
C ILE A 115 -14.44 -2.03 -5.69
N LEU A 116 -13.97 -2.43 -6.87
CA LEU A 116 -14.36 -1.79 -8.12
C LEU A 116 -15.64 -2.42 -8.68
N ASP A 117 -16.52 -1.59 -9.24
CA ASP A 117 -17.77 -1.99 -9.89
C ASP A 117 -17.57 -2.65 -11.26
#